data_AF-A0A2D5S635-F1
#
_entry.id   AF-A0A2D5S635-F1
#
_cell.length_a   1.000
_cell.length_b   1.000
_cell.length_c   1.000
_cell.angle_alpha   90.00
_cell.angle_beta   90.00
_cell.angle_gamma   90.00
#
_symmetry.space_group_name_H-M   'P 1'
#
loop_
_entity.id
_entity.type
_entity.pdbx_description
1 polymer ?
#
loop_
_entity_poly.entity_id
_entity_poly.type
_entity_poly.pdbx_seq_one_letter_code
_entity_poly.pdbx_strand_id
1 'polypeptide(L)'
;MATNMPATEIEAFLRERVAKERAIGVADVDPTIPLDQLALDSMALLGIVGDLAERLETEIDTTLLFEHPTIERLARHLGEDSRSP
;
A
#
# COMPACT_ATOMS: atom_id res chain seq x y z
N MET A 1 -7.81 -4.00 20.40
CA MET A 1 -8.47 -2.83 19.78
C MET A 1 -8.10 -2.93 18.32
N ALA A 2 -9.03 -3.29 17.44
CA ALA A 2 -8.73 -3.46 16.02
C ALA A 2 -8.27 -2.11 15.47
N THR A 3 -7.05 -2.05 14.97
CA THR A 3 -6.45 -0.82 14.45
C THR A 3 -7.08 -0.53 13.09
N ASN A 4 -8.26 0.10 13.08
CA ASN A 4 -8.96 0.47 11.85
C ASN A 4 -8.24 1.65 11.18
N MET A 5 -7.24 1.35 10.37
CA MET A 5 -6.50 2.34 9.60
C MET A 5 -7.34 2.79 8.40
N PRO A 6 -7.68 4.09 8.26
CA PRO A 6 -8.42 4.58 7.11
C PRO A 6 -7.56 4.52 5.84
N ALA A 7 -8.23 4.43 4.69
CA ALA A 7 -7.56 4.40 3.37
C ALA A 7 -6.53 5.53 3.19
N THR A 8 -6.80 6.73 3.70
CA THR A 8 -5.87 7.87 3.62
C THR A 8 -4.56 7.64 4.38
N GLU A 9 -4.59 6.91 5.49
CA GLU A 9 -3.40 6.58 6.28
C GLU A 9 -2.63 5.42 5.64
N ILE A 10 -3.34 4.44 5.08
CA ILE A 10 -2.73 3.35 4.28
C ILE A 10 -2.02 3.93 3.06
N GLU A 11 -2.67 4.85 2.34
CA GLU A 11 -2.08 5.51 1.17
C GLU A 11 -0.81 6.27 1.56
N ALA A 12 -0.87 7.08 2.63
CA ALA A 12 0.29 7.82 3.12
C ALA A 12 1.45 6.89 3.48
N PHE A 13 1.18 5.78 4.18
CA PHE A 13 2.18 4.79 4.53
C PHE A 13 2.82 4.16 3.28
N LEU A 14 2.01 3.72 2.32
CA LEU A 14 2.50 3.14 1.07
C LEU A 14 3.37 4.15 0.30
N ARG A 15 2.94 5.41 0.19
CA ARG A 15 3.71 6.48 -0.45
C ARG A 15 5.03 6.72 0.25
N GLU A 16 5.07 6.75 1.58
CA GLU A 16 6.30 6.88 2.35
C GLU A 16 7.28 5.73 2.10
N ARG A 17 6.78 4.49 2.08
CA ARG A 17 7.63 3.33 1.83
C ARG A 17 8.18 3.32 0.41
N VAL A 18 7.34 3.64 -0.58
CA VAL A 18 7.76 3.77 -1.99
C VAL A 18 8.77 4.91 -2.16
N ALA A 19 8.53 6.07 -1.56
CA ALA A 19 9.44 7.21 -1.61
C ALA A 19 10.82 6.85 -1.05
N LYS A 20 10.84 6.12 0.07
CA LYS A 20 12.08 5.63 0.70
C LYS A 20 12.82 4.64 -0.20
N GLU A 21 12.12 3.70 -0.82
CA GLU A 21 12.73 2.73 -1.75
C GLU A 21 13.33 3.41 -2.98
N ARG A 22 12.64 4.42 -3.50
CA ARG A 22 13.03 5.13 -4.72
C ARG A 22 13.96 6.31 -4.47
N ALA A 23 14.23 6.63 -3.21
CA ALA A 23 14.99 7.81 -2.78
C ALA A 23 14.44 9.12 -3.37
N ILE A 24 13.12 9.25 -3.46
CA ILE A 24 12.40 10.45 -3.94
C ILE A 24 11.53 11.04 -2.82
N GLY A 25 10.90 12.19 -3.06
CA GLY A 25 9.94 12.77 -2.12
C GLY A 25 8.61 12.01 -2.12
N VAL A 26 7.95 11.94 -0.95
CA VAL A 26 6.59 11.36 -0.82
C VAL A 26 5.58 12.10 -1.71
N ALA A 27 5.79 13.41 -1.91
CA ALA A 27 4.99 14.23 -2.81
C ALA A 27 5.20 13.88 -4.30
N ASP A 28 6.37 13.34 -4.66
CA ASP A 28 6.69 12.90 -6.02
C ASP A 28 6.17 11.49 -6.33
N VAL A 29 5.77 10.73 -5.29
CA VAL A 29 5.08 9.45 -5.47
C VAL A 29 3.64 9.72 -5.86
N ASP A 30 3.31 9.45 -7.12
CA ASP A 30 1.96 9.47 -7.63
C ASP A 30 1.22 8.17 -7.21
N PRO A 31 0.14 8.26 -6.43
CA PRO A 31 -0.61 7.09 -5.97
C PRO A 31 -1.54 6.50 -7.03
N THR A 32 -1.77 7.21 -8.14
CA THR A 32 -2.66 6.82 -9.23
C THR A 32 -1.96 6.01 -10.31
N ILE A 33 -0.62 6.03 -10.33
CA ILE A 33 0.15 5.24 -11.28
C ILE A 33 0.33 3.80 -10.77
N PRO A 34 0.40 2.85 -11.72
CA PRO A 34 0.67 1.46 -11.38
C PRO A 34 2.01 1.22 -10.66
N LEU A 35 2.04 0.26 -9.73
CA LEU A 35 3.20 -0.13 -8.91
C LEU A 35 4.37 -0.65 -9.76
N ASP A 36 4.07 -1.29 -10.90
CA ASP A 36 5.06 -1.69 -11.90
C ASP A 36 5.69 -0.47 -12.61
N GLN A 37 4.92 0.59 -12.84
CA GLN A 37 5.40 1.86 -13.39
C GLN A 37 6.17 2.69 -12.37
N LEU A 38 5.88 2.51 -11.08
CA LEU A 38 6.72 3.01 -9.99
C LEU A 38 8.10 2.34 -9.98
N ALA A 39 8.38 1.38 -10.87
CA ALA A 39 9.62 0.59 -11.03
C ALA A 39 10.19 0.09 -9.70
N LEU A 40 9.28 -0.34 -8.82
CA LEU A 40 9.60 -1.05 -7.59
C LEU A 40 10.08 -2.46 -7.94
N ASP A 41 11.16 -2.91 -7.30
CA ASP A 41 11.57 -4.30 -7.39
C ASP A 41 10.55 -5.20 -6.67
N SER A 42 10.36 -6.44 -7.15
CA SER A 42 9.40 -7.36 -6.54
C SER A 42 9.64 -7.60 -5.05
N MET A 43 10.91 -7.60 -4.61
CA MET A 43 11.24 -7.75 -3.18
C MET A 43 10.81 -6.54 -2.35
N ALA A 44 11.01 -5.32 -2.89
CA ALA A 44 10.58 -4.11 -2.22
C ALA A 44 9.06 -4.08 -2.10
N LEU A 45 8.35 -4.45 -3.16
CA LEU A 45 6.89 -4.51 -3.14
C LEU A 45 6.37 -5.51 -2.10
N LEU A 46 6.94 -6.73 -2.06
CA LEU A 46 6.60 -7.73 -1.06
C LEU A 46 6.89 -7.25 0.37
N GLY A 47 8.01 -6.55 0.59
CA GLY A 47 8.33 -5.95 1.89
C GLY A 47 7.33 -4.88 2.31
N ILE A 48 6.93 -4.00 1.39
CA ILE A 48 5.93 -2.95 1.65
C ILE A 48 4.58 -3.57 2.04
N VAL A 49 4.16 -4.62 1.32
CA VAL A 49 2.91 -5.33 1.57
C VAL A 49 2.96 -6.09 2.89
N GLY A 50 4.08 -6.76 3.19
CA GLY A 50 4.31 -7.42 4.47
C GLY A 50 4.23 -6.45 5.65
N ASP A 51 4.94 -5.33 5.57
CA ASP A 51 4.89 -4.29 6.61
C ASP A 51 3.44 -3.77 6.81
N LEU A 52 2.69 -3.60 5.72
CA LEU A 52 1.30 -3.14 5.79
C LEU A 52 0.37 -4.19 6.41
N ALA A 53 0.53 -5.45 6.04
CA ALA A 53 -0.21 -6.59 6.58
C ALA A 53 -0.01 -6.70 8.10
N GLU A 54 1.25 -6.58 8.57
CA GLU A 54 1.56 -6.56 10.00
C GLU A 54 0.91 -5.39 10.74
N ARG A 55 0.86 -4.20 10.12
CA ARG A 55 0.23 -3.02 10.73
C ARG A 55 -1.29 -3.08 10.80
N LEU A 56 -1.92 -3.68 9.80
CA LEU A 56 -3.36 -3.89 9.74
C LEU A 56 -3.79 -5.13 10.51
N GLU A 57 -2.84 -5.93 11.01
CA GLU A 57 -3.09 -7.23 11.64
C GLU A 57 -3.95 -8.14 10.74
N THR A 58 -3.73 -8.06 9.42
CA THR A 58 -4.49 -8.79 8.39
C THR A 58 -3.57 -9.45 7.38
N GLU A 59 -4.06 -10.47 6.70
CA GLU A 59 -3.34 -11.08 5.57
C GLU A 59 -3.66 -10.29 4.29
N ILE A 60 -2.62 -9.78 3.62
CA ILE A 60 -2.76 -9.10 2.33
C ILE A 60 -2.22 -10.04 1.25
N ASP A 61 -3.13 -10.56 0.43
CA ASP A 61 -2.75 -11.37 -0.72
C ASP A 61 -2.08 -10.51 -1.80
N THR A 62 -0.96 -11.02 -2.32
CA THR A 62 -0.26 -10.38 -3.44
C THR A 62 -1.09 -10.33 -4.72
N THR A 63 -2.15 -11.14 -4.84
CA THR A 63 -3.12 -11.07 -5.94
C THR A 63 -3.82 -9.72 -5.99
N LEU A 64 -4.03 -9.08 -4.83
CA LEU A 64 -4.61 -7.73 -4.74
C LEU A 64 -3.73 -6.69 -5.42
N LEU A 65 -2.41 -6.91 -5.56
CA LEU A 65 -1.52 -6.02 -6.30
C LEU A 65 -1.78 -6.09 -7.81
N PHE A 66 -2.33 -7.20 -8.31
CA PHE A 66 -2.74 -7.33 -9.71
C PHE A 66 -4.15 -6.76 -9.92
N GLU A 67 -5.06 -6.92 -8.96
CA GLU A 67 -6.43 -6.38 -9.02
C GLU A 67 -6.48 -4.86 -8.76
N HIS A 68 -5.59 -4.39 -7.90
CA HIS A 68 -5.43 -3.01 -7.46
C HIS A 68 -3.99 -2.58 -7.69
N PRO A 69 -3.59 -2.37 -8.96
CA PRO A 69 -2.19 -2.13 -9.32
C PRO A 69 -1.67 -0.77 -8.89
N THR A 70 -2.42 0.04 -8.16
CA THR A 70 -2.09 1.42 -7.78
C THR A 70 -2.22 1.58 -6.27
N ILE A 71 -1.40 2.44 -5.68
CA ILE A 71 -1.44 2.73 -4.24
C ILE A 71 -2.83 3.18 -3.79
N GLU A 72 -3.47 4.09 -4.53
CA GLU A 72 -4.81 4.61 -4.20
C GLU A 72 -5.85 3.47 -4.11
N ARG A 73 -5.91 2.61 -5.13
CA ARG A 73 -6.88 1.51 -5.17
C ARG A 73 -6.65 0.48 -4.07
N LEU A 74 -5.38 0.13 -3.80
CA LEU A 74 -5.03 -0.81 -2.75
C LEU A 74 -5.42 -0.24 -1.38
N ALA A 75 -5.07 1.01 -1.12
CA ALA A 75 -5.38 1.70 0.12
C ALA A 75 -6.89 1.82 0.35
N ARG A 76 -7.66 2.14 -0.70
CA ARG A 76 -9.13 2.17 -0.64
C ARG A 76 -9.70 0.81 -0.28
N HIS A 77 -9.26 -0.25 -0.95
CA HIS A 77 -9.75 -1.61 -0.70
C HIS A 77 -9.49 -2.06 0.73
N LEU A 78 -8.26 -1.91 1.22
CA LEU A 78 -7.87 -2.30 2.58
C LEU A 78 -8.55 -1.44 3.67
N GLY A 79 -8.78 -0.15 3.37
CA GLY A 79 -9.52 0.75 4.25
C GLY A 79 -11.03 0.49 4.28
N GLU A 80 -11.59 -0.16 3.26
CA GLU A 80 -12.99 -0.61 3.23
C GLU A 80 -13.16 -1.95 3.96
N ASP A 81 -12.23 -2.88 3.80
CA ASP A 81 -12.28 -4.22 4.40
C ASP A 81 -12.20 -4.18 5.94
N SER A 82 -11.34 -3.31 6.49
CA SER A 82 -11.24 -3.05 7.93
C SER A 82 -12.54 -2.52 8.58
N ARG A 83 -13.49 -2.03 7.77
CA ARG A 83 -14.78 -1.52 8.23
C ARG A 83 -15.87 -2.60 8.30
N SER A 84 -15.59 -3.85 7.91
CA SER A 84 -16.53 -4.96 8.04
C SER A 84 -16.59 -5.45 9.51
N PRO A 85 -17.78 -5.39 10.16
CA PRO A 85 -17.98 -5.80 11.56
C PRO A 85 -18.06 -7.32 11.75
#